data_AF-A0A5N9B2N1-F1
#
_entry.id   AF-A0A5N9B2N1-F1
#
_cell.length_a   1.000
_cell.length_b   1.000
_cell.length_c   1.000
_cell.angle_alpha   90.00
_cell.angle_beta   90.00
_cell.angle_gamma   90.00
#
_symmetry.space_group_name_H-M   'P 1'
#
loop_
_entity.id
_entity.type
_entity.pdbx_description
1 polymer ?
#
loop_
_entity_poly.entity_id
_entity_poly.type
_entity_poly.pdbx_seq_one_letter_code
_entity_poly.pdbx_strand_id
1 'polypeptide(L)'
;MGTIITGIIFALIAAIGWGASAVLSRIALEKTDPRLATIVSLFFSSIIMFSLSLSTQFNEFEKLVVSDFLWFFSAGLTSFAAGRLLNYVGIKNIGVSKASPLFGTSPLFAALLAIIILNENPTIMLGMGIILVTFGIILITKSK
;
A
#
# COMPACT_ATOMS: atom_id res chain seq x y z
N MET A 1 -5.29 -18.08 18.37
CA MET A 1 -4.02 -18.29 17.65
C MET A 1 -4.21 -18.51 16.15
N GLY A 2 -5.20 -19.31 15.72
CA GLY A 2 -5.50 -19.54 14.29
C GLY A 2 -5.72 -18.26 13.46
N THR A 3 -6.51 -17.30 13.95
CA THR A 3 -6.80 -16.04 13.25
C THR A 3 -5.57 -15.15 13.03
N ILE A 4 -4.62 -15.13 13.97
CA ILE A 4 -3.38 -14.36 13.86
C ILE A 4 -2.49 -14.93 12.75
N ILE A 5 -2.31 -16.26 12.74
CA ILE A 5 -1.50 -16.94 11.72
C ILE A 5 -2.11 -16.73 10.34
N THR A 6 -3.43 -16.85 10.20
CA THR A 6 -4.13 -16.57 8.94
C THR A 6 -3.91 -15.13 8.48
N GLY A 7 -3.99 -14.15 9.39
CA GLY A 7 -3.70 -12.75 9.08
C GLY A 7 -2.27 -12.52 8.59
N ILE A 8 -1.28 -13.16 9.24
CA ILE A 8 0.13 -13.11 8.82
C ILE A 8 0.29 -13.69 7.41
N ILE A 9 -0.32 -14.85 7.14
CA ILE A 9 -0.25 -15.49 5.81
C ILE A 9 -0.81 -14.57 4.73
N PHE A 10 -1.99 -13.97 4.96
CA PHE A 10 -2.57 -13.04 3.99
C PHE A 10 -1.71 -11.79 3.78
N ALA A 11 -1.11 -11.24 4.83
CA ALA A 11 -0.20 -10.11 4.73
C ALA A 11 1.07 -10.45 3.91
N LEU A 12 1.62 -11.66 4.08
CA LEU A 12 2.77 -12.13 3.30
C LEU A 12 2.40 -12.35 1.82
N ILE A 13 1.23 -12.93 1.54
CA ILE A 13 0.73 -13.07 0.17
C ILE A 13 0.54 -11.69 -0.47
N ALA A 14 -0.01 -10.73 0.27
CA ALA A 14 -0.14 -9.35 -0.20
C ALA A 14 1.24 -8.73 -0.50
N ALA A 15 2.26 -8.98 0.32
CA ALA A 15 3.61 -8.50 0.09
C ALA A 15 4.21 -9.05 -1.21
N ILE A 16 3.95 -10.32 -1.55
CA ILE A 16 4.35 -10.90 -2.85
C ILE A 16 3.65 -10.15 -3.99
N GLY A 17 2.35 -9.88 -3.87
CA GLY A 17 1.59 -9.12 -4.86
C GLY A 17 2.13 -7.70 -5.07
N TRP A 18 2.46 -6.99 -3.99
CA TRP A 18 3.07 -5.67 -4.05
C TRP A 18 4.47 -5.70 -4.69
N GLY A 19 5.30 -6.70 -4.35
CA GLY A 19 6.61 -6.90 -4.94
C GLY A 19 6.54 -7.17 -6.45
N ALA A 20 5.69 -8.10 -6.87
CA ALA A 20 5.45 -8.39 -8.28
C ALA A 20 4.92 -7.15 -9.03
N SER A 21 3.97 -6.42 -8.43
CA SER A 21 3.45 -5.18 -9.00
C SER A 21 4.54 -4.12 -9.20
N ALA A 22 5.50 -3.99 -8.28
CA ALA A 22 6.59 -3.01 -8.42
C ALA A 22 7.50 -3.34 -9.62
N VAL A 23 7.81 -4.62 -9.83
CA VAL A 23 8.61 -5.08 -10.98
C VAL A 23 7.85 -4.91 -12.30
N LEU A 24 6.58 -5.35 -12.36
CA LEU A 24 5.76 -5.23 -13.57
C LEU A 24 5.49 -3.77 -13.94
N SER A 25 5.22 -2.91 -12.95
CA SER A 25 5.03 -1.48 -13.19
C SER A 25 6.33 -0.83 -13.68
N ARG A 26 7.49 -1.21 -13.17
CA ARG A 26 8.78 -0.71 -13.70
C ARG A 26 8.93 -0.98 -15.18
N ILE A 27 8.62 -2.20 -15.64
CA ILE A 27 8.67 -2.58 -17.07
C ILE A 27 7.72 -1.68 -17.88
N ALA A 28 6.48 -1.49 -17.42
CA ALA A 28 5.51 -0.63 -18.10
C ALA A 28 5.94 0.85 -18.15
N LEU A 29 6.59 1.35 -17.08
CA LEU A 29 7.00 2.74 -16.92
C LEU A 29 8.21 3.14 -17.76
N GLU A 30 8.95 2.19 -18.34
CA GLU A 30 10.05 2.50 -19.28
C GLU A 30 9.56 3.27 -20.51
N LYS A 31 8.34 2.97 -20.97
CA LYS A 31 7.76 3.53 -22.19
C LYS A 31 6.51 4.39 -21.94
N THR A 32 6.09 4.51 -20.68
CA THR A 32 4.78 5.08 -20.33
C THR A 32 4.90 6.18 -19.28
N ASP A 33 3.99 7.15 -19.33
CA ASP A 33 3.84 8.14 -18.28
C ASP A 33 3.26 7.52 -16.98
N PRO A 34 3.78 7.86 -15.78
CA PRO A 34 3.26 7.35 -14.52
C PRO A 34 1.78 7.62 -14.28
N ARG A 35 1.23 8.73 -14.78
CA ARG A 35 -0.19 9.08 -14.64
C ARG A 35 -1.05 8.11 -15.43
N LEU A 36 -0.69 7.86 -16.69
CA LEU A 36 -1.38 6.88 -17.54
C LEU A 36 -1.27 5.48 -16.96
N ALA A 37 -0.08 5.06 -16.53
CA ALA A 37 0.11 3.76 -15.89
C ALA A 37 -0.75 3.60 -14.62
N THR A 38 -0.88 4.67 -13.82
CA THR A 38 -1.73 4.69 -12.63
C THR A 38 -3.19 4.48 -13.01
N ILE A 39 -3.73 5.29 -13.92
CA ILE A 39 -5.12 5.19 -14.38
C ILE A 39 -5.44 3.79 -14.90
N VAL A 40 -4.59 3.26 -15.79
CA VAL A 40 -4.77 1.92 -16.36
C VAL A 40 -4.76 0.86 -15.26
N SER A 41 -3.82 0.92 -14.31
CA SER A 41 -3.77 -0.06 -13.22
C SER A 41 -5.02 0.01 -12.33
N LEU A 42 -5.49 1.21 -11.98
CA LEU A 42 -6.69 1.39 -11.16
C LEU A 42 -7.94 0.92 -11.88
N PHE A 43 -8.05 1.18 -13.18
CA PHE A 43 -9.19 0.76 -13.98
C PHE A 43 -9.35 -0.77 -13.97
N PHE A 44 -8.30 -1.52 -14.33
CA PHE A 44 -8.36 -2.97 -14.34
C PHE A 44 -8.52 -3.57 -12.95
N SER A 45 -7.83 -3.04 -11.93
CA SER A 45 -8.03 -3.49 -10.55
C SER A 45 -9.46 -3.27 -10.07
N SER A 46 -10.06 -2.12 -10.39
CA SER A 46 -11.44 -1.80 -10.00
C SER A 46 -12.45 -2.72 -10.69
N ILE A 47 -12.26 -3.03 -11.98
CA ILE A 47 -13.13 -3.96 -12.70
C ILE A 47 -13.11 -5.34 -12.03
N ILE A 48 -11.92 -5.89 -11.77
CA ILE A 48 -11.79 -7.22 -11.17
C ILE A 48 -12.43 -7.24 -9.79
N MET A 49 -12.18 -6.22 -8.95
CA MET A 49 -12.75 -6.15 -7.61
C MET A 49 -14.27 -5.96 -7.64
N PHE A 50 -14.79 -5.15 -8.56
CA PHE A 50 -16.21 -4.97 -8.74
C PHE A 50 -16.89 -6.27 -9.18
N SER A 51 -16.32 -6.99 -10.16
CA SER A 51 -16.83 -8.30 -10.59
C SER A 51 -16.85 -9.34 -9.47
N LEU A 52 -15.81 -9.36 -8.62
CA LEU A 52 -15.76 -10.25 -7.46
C LEU A 52 -16.78 -9.87 -6.38
N SER A 53 -17.03 -8.58 -6.21
CA SER A 53 -18.00 -8.08 -5.24
C SER A 53 -19.45 -8.42 -5.64
N LEU A 54 -19.78 -8.35 -6.94
CA LEU A 54 -21.08 -8.76 -7.48
C LEU A 54 -21.42 -10.22 -7.13
N SER A 55 -20.43 -11.12 -7.10
CA SER A 55 -20.66 -12.55 -6.87
C SER A 55 -20.70 -12.96 -5.40
N THR A 56 -20.24 -12.11 -4.48
CA THR A 56 -20.02 -12.52 -3.07
C THR A 56 -20.68 -11.62 -2.03
N GLN A 57 -20.82 -10.32 -2.30
CA GLN A 57 -21.05 -9.33 -1.25
C GLN A 57 -21.97 -8.17 -1.67
N PHE A 58 -22.69 -8.29 -2.79
CA PHE A 58 -23.47 -7.17 -3.33
C PHE A 58 -24.51 -6.61 -2.36
N ASN A 59 -25.15 -7.46 -1.55
CA ASN A 59 -26.13 -7.03 -0.56
C ASN A 59 -25.53 -6.31 0.65
N GLU A 60 -24.21 -6.34 0.84
CA GLU A 60 -23.53 -5.66 1.94
C GLU A 60 -23.34 -4.16 1.67
N PHE A 61 -23.45 -3.71 0.41
CA PHE A 61 -23.38 -2.28 0.07
C PHE A 61 -24.50 -1.47 0.73
N GLU A 62 -25.68 -2.08 0.92
CA GLU A 62 -26.83 -1.43 1.56
C GLU A 62 -26.60 -1.15 3.05
N LYS A 63 -25.60 -1.80 3.66
CA LYS A 63 -25.26 -1.61 5.07
C LYS A 63 -24.26 -0.49 5.31
N LEU A 64 -23.63 0.03 4.26
CA LEU A 64 -22.65 1.11 4.39
C LEU A 64 -23.35 2.44 4.68
N VAL A 65 -22.94 3.11 5.75
CA VAL A 65 -23.40 4.47 6.06
C VAL A 65 -22.52 5.51 5.37
N VAL A 66 -23.02 6.75 5.25
CA VAL A 66 -22.30 7.85 4.57
C VAL A 66 -20.89 8.07 5.14
N SER A 67 -20.69 7.88 6.45
CA SER A 67 -19.37 7.98 7.07
C SER A 67 -18.39 6.93 6.54
N ASP A 68 -18.84 5.70 6.31
CA ASP A 68 -17.99 4.62 5.79
C ASP A 68 -17.51 4.98 4.37
N PHE A 69 -18.42 5.52 3.55
CA PHE A 69 -18.09 6.02 2.22
C PHE A 69 -17.04 7.13 2.28
N LEU A 70 -17.15 8.08 3.21
CA LEU A 70 -16.16 9.16 3.35
C LEU A 70 -14.77 8.63 3.77
N TRP A 71 -14.72 7.65 4.67
CA TRP A 71 -13.46 7.03 5.06
C TRP A 71 -12.84 6.23 3.92
N PHE A 72 -13.61 5.40 3.22
CA PHE A 72 -13.11 4.63 2.07
C PHE A 72 -12.75 5.52 0.88
N PHE A 73 -13.47 6.62 0.67
CA PHE A 73 -13.13 7.63 -0.33
C PHE A 73 -11.78 8.27 0.01
N SER A 74 -11.59 8.68 1.26
CA SER A 74 -10.33 9.28 1.72
C SER A 74 -9.17 8.29 1.64
N ALA A 75 -9.38 7.04 2.05
CA ALA A 75 -8.40 5.95 1.94
C ALA A 75 -8.05 5.68 0.47
N GLY A 76 -9.03 5.67 -0.42
CA GLY A 76 -8.83 5.46 -1.84
C GLY A 76 -8.07 6.62 -2.51
N LEU A 77 -8.42 7.86 -2.18
CA LEU A 77 -7.74 9.04 -2.70
C LEU A 77 -6.27 9.08 -2.27
N THR A 78 -6.00 8.82 -0.99
CA THR A 78 -4.64 8.85 -0.44
C THR A 78 -3.79 7.67 -0.89
N SER A 79 -4.35 6.45 -0.92
CA SER A 79 -3.60 5.24 -1.24
C SER A 79 -3.48 5.01 -2.75
N PHE A 80 -4.61 5.08 -3.47
CA PHE A 80 -4.68 4.67 -4.87
C PHE A 80 -4.48 5.83 -5.84
N ALA A 81 -5.03 7.02 -5.58
CA ALA A 81 -4.82 8.15 -6.48
C ALA A 81 -3.46 8.80 -6.24
N ALA A 82 -3.18 9.26 -5.02
CA ALA A 82 -1.93 9.92 -4.69
C ALA A 82 -0.80 8.92 -4.46
N GLY A 83 -0.98 7.95 -3.57
CA GLY A 83 0.05 7.00 -3.16
C GLY A 83 0.58 6.17 -4.33
N ARG A 84 -0.31 5.60 -5.15
CA ARG A 84 0.09 4.81 -6.34
C ARG A 84 0.82 5.65 -7.37
N LEU A 85 0.34 6.86 -7.67
CA LEU A 85 0.99 7.74 -8.63
C LEU A 85 2.40 8.11 -8.17
N LEU A 86 2.54 8.54 -6.92
CA LEU A 86 3.84 8.91 -6.35
C LEU A 86 4.79 7.71 -6.28
N ASN A 87 4.27 6.52 -5.96
CA ASN A 87 5.04 5.28 -5.99
C ASN A 87 5.54 4.96 -7.40
N TYR A 88 4.69 5.07 -8.43
CA TYR A 88 5.10 4.88 -9.83
C TYR A 88 6.11 5.93 -10.31
N VAL A 89 5.95 7.19 -9.92
CA VAL A 89 6.95 8.23 -10.18
C VAL A 89 8.29 7.86 -9.54
N GLY A 90 8.28 7.42 -8.29
CA GLY A 90 9.47 6.93 -7.60
C GLY A 90 10.12 5.75 -8.32
N ILE A 91 9.35 4.71 -8.65
CA ILE A 91 9.82 3.54 -9.39
C ILE A 91 10.41 3.94 -10.75
N LYS A 92 9.79 4.87 -11.46
CA LYS A 92 10.28 5.36 -12.76
C LYS A 92 11.63 6.08 -12.62
N ASN A 93 11.79 6.92 -11.59
CA ASN A 93 12.98 7.77 -11.43
C ASN A 93 14.18 7.05 -10.81
N ILE A 94 13.97 6.24 -9.77
CA ILE A 94 15.06 5.62 -9.00
C ILE A 94 15.10 4.09 -9.07
N GLY A 95 14.16 3.48 -9.81
CA GLY A 95 14.06 2.03 -9.96
C GLY A 95 13.44 1.33 -8.75
N VAL A 96 13.05 0.06 -8.94
CA VAL A 96 12.38 -0.76 -7.91
C VAL A 96 13.27 -0.99 -6.70
N SER A 97 14.55 -1.29 -6.91
CA SER A 97 15.49 -1.62 -5.82
C SER A 97 15.70 -0.50 -4.81
N LYS A 98 15.49 0.76 -5.21
CA LYS A 98 15.55 1.93 -4.31
C LYS A 98 14.17 2.41 -3.87
N ALA A 99 13.19 2.43 -4.77
CA ALA A 99 11.85 2.89 -4.45
C ALA A 99 11.10 1.97 -3.47
N SER A 100 11.23 0.64 -3.61
CA SER A 100 10.50 -0.30 -2.78
C SER A 100 10.93 -0.29 -1.30
N PRO A 101 12.24 -0.26 -0.95
CA PRO A 101 12.66 -0.10 0.44
C PRO A 101 12.20 1.23 1.03
N LEU A 102 12.29 2.34 0.28
CA LEU A 102 11.78 3.64 0.73
C LEU A 102 10.28 3.61 0.96
N PHE A 103 9.50 2.95 0.10
CA PHE A 103 8.08 2.72 0.35
C PHE A 103 7.83 1.85 1.60
N GLY A 104 8.76 0.95 1.89
CA GLY A 104 8.78 0.14 3.11
C GLY A 104 8.90 0.95 4.42
N THR A 105 9.16 2.27 4.37
CA THR A 105 9.06 3.13 5.55
C THR A 105 7.61 3.49 5.89
N SER A 106 6.61 3.05 5.12
CA SER A 106 5.20 3.33 5.40
C SER A 106 4.74 2.94 6.82
N PRO A 107 5.23 1.87 7.49
CA PRO A 107 4.85 1.58 8.87
C PRO A 107 5.26 2.68 9.86
N LEU A 108 6.37 3.40 9.62
CA LEU A 108 6.78 4.55 10.43
C LEU A 108 5.71 5.67 10.34
N PHE A 109 5.29 6.02 9.12
CA PHE A 109 4.27 7.05 8.92
C PHE A 109 2.90 6.60 9.43
N ALA A 110 2.54 5.32 9.27
CA ALA A 110 1.31 4.77 9.79
C ALA A 110 1.25 4.87 11.32
N ALA A 111 2.34 4.50 12.02
CA ALA A 111 2.41 4.64 13.48
C ALA A 111 2.32 6.11 13.93
N LEU A 112 3.02 7.03 13.25
CA LEU A 112 2.93 8.46 13.56
C LEU A 112 1.51 9.00 13.37
N LEU A 113 0.87 8.66 12.26
CA LEU A 113 -0.50 9.09 12.00
C LEU A 113 -1.49 8.45 12.98
N ALA A 114 -1.26 7.21 13.42
CA ALA A 114 -2.10 6.59 14.43
C ALA A 114 -1.96 7.27 15.80
N ILE A 115 -0.75 7.66 16.21
CA ILE A 115 -0.54 8.45 17.42
C ILE A 115 -1.28 9.80 17.33
N ILE A 116 -1.19 10.49 16.19
CA ILE A 116 -1.75 11.85 16.02
C ILE A 116 -3.28 11.82 15.84
N ILE A 117 -3.79 10.92 15.02
CA ILE A 117 -5.20 10.90 14.58
C ILE A 117 -6.04 9.99 15.48
N LEU A 118 -5.51 8.82 15.86
CA LEU A 118 -6.21 7.83 16.66
C LEU A 118 -5.90 7.97 18.16
N ASN A 119 -5.00 8.88 18.54
CA ASN A 119 -4.51 9.05 19.92
C ASN A 119 -3.97 7.74 20.54
N GLU A 120 -3.32 6.92 19.71
CA GLU A 120 -2.69 5.68 20.19
C GLU A 120 -1.45 5.99 21.05
N ASN A 121 -1.28 5.23 22.14
CA ASN A 121 -0.10 5.32 22.99
C ASN A 121 0.99 4.37 22.46
N PRO A 122 2.11 4.89 21.92
CA PRO A 122 3.14 4.04 21.35
C PRO A 122 3.83 3.23 22.43
N THR A 123 4.04 1.94 22.17
CA THR A 123 4.87 1.09 23.02
C THR A 123 6.35 1.30 22.69
N ILE A 124 7.23 1.10 23.69
CA ILE A 124 8.69 1.12 23.47
C ILE A 124 9.08 0.11 22.38
N MET A 125 8.42 -1.05 22.35
CA MET A 125 8.67 -2.11 21.36
C MET A 125 8.32 -1.66 19.93
N LEU A 126 7.21 -0.92 19.76
CA LEU A 126 6.85 -0.34 18.46
C LEU A 126 7.92 0.66 17.99
N GLY A 127 8.39 1.53 18.89
CA GLY A 127 9.47 2.47 18.59
C GLY A 127 10.77 1.77 18.16
N MET A 128 11.17 0.72 18.87
CA MET A 128 12.33 -0.10 18.50
C MET A 128 12.16 -0.76 17.12
N GLY A 129 10.98 -1.33 16.85
CA GLY A 129 10.68 -1.94 15.55
C GLY A 129 10.77 -0.94 14.39
N ILE A 130 10.23 0.27 14.57
CA ILE A 130 10.32 1.36 13.60
C ILE A 130 11.77 1.75 13.32
N ILE A 131 12.61 1.88 14.36
CA ILE A 131 14.04 2.20 14.21
C ILE A 131 14.75 1.10 13.42
N LEU A 132 14.52 -0.17 13.76
CA LEU A 132 15.14 -1.31 13.07
C LEU A 132 14.73 -1.39 11.60
N VAL A 133 13.44 -1.23 11.30
CA VAL A 133 12.92 -1.22 9.92
C VAL A 133 13.53 -0.07 9.12
N THR A 134 13.54 1.14 9.69
CA THR A 134 14.12 2.33 9.05
C THR A 134 15.61 2.15 8.77
N PHE A 135 16.36 1.60 9.74
CA PHE A 135 17.77 1.31 9.58
C PHE A 135 18.03 0.27 8.49
N GLY A 136 17.25 -0.81 8.47
CA GLY A 136 17.31 -1.81 7.40
C GLY A 136 17.08 -1.21 6.01
N ILE A 137 16.12 -0.30 5.88
CA ILE A 137 15.82 0.40 4.62
C ILE A 137 16.99 1.29 4.19
N ILE A 138 17.63 2.00 5.12
CA ILE A 138 18.82 2.81 4.83
C ILE A 138 19.95 1.92 4.29
N LEU A 139 20.18 0.76 4.91
CA LEU A 139 21.20 -0.19 4.45
C LEU A 139 20.89 -0.72 3.04
N ILE A 140 19.65 -1.13 2.77
CA ILE A 140 19.25 -1.61 1.44
C ILE A 140 19.42 -0.51 0.40
N THR A 141 19.02 0.72 0.72
CA THR A 141 19.10 1.85 -0.21
C THR A 141 20.54 2.26 -0.53
N LYS A 142 21.47 2.05 0.42
CA LYS A 142 22.91 2.31 0.24
C LYS A 142 23.67 1.15 -0.41
N SER A 143 23.10 -0.05 -0.42
CA SER A 143 23.64 -1.18 -1.19
C SER A 143 23.57 -0.84 -2.68
N LYS A 144 24.70 -0.98 -3.38
CA LYS A 144 24.82 -0.71 -4.81
C LYS A 144 23.87 -1.59 -5.64
#